data_AF-A0A1H0MGC3-F1
#
_entry.id   AF-A0A1H0MGC3-F1
#
_cell.length_a   1.000
_cell.length_b   1.000
_cell.length_c   1.000
_cell.angle_alpha   90.00
_cell.angle_beta   90.00
_cell.angle_gamma   90.00
#
_symmetry.space_group_name_H-M   'P 1'
#
loop_
_entity.id
_entity.type
_entity.pdbx_description
1 polymer ?
#
loop_
_entity_poly.entity_id
_entity_poly.type
_entity_poly.pdbx_seq_one_letter_code
_entity_poly.pdbx_strand_id
1 'polypeptide(L)'
;MSEKLKAVVASTFIDKDTKEKHEVGSTYETESPDRISYLQEKGYLEESKHPPEDKGEEGNEENEFPKHSGGGYYELSNGEKVKGKEEAQKAQSDLDAGE
;
A
#
# COMPACT_ATOMS: atom_id res chain seq x y z
N MET A 1 7.15 14.98 18.75
CA MET A 1 7.03 15.29 17.31
C MET A 1 5.62 14.88 16.94
N SER A 2 4.78 15.81 16.48
CA SER A 2 3.41 15.45 16.09
C SER A 2 3.46 14.81 14.71
N GLU A 3 3.14 13.52 14.62
CA GLU A 3 3.04 12.80 13.35
C GLU A 3 1.72 13.20 12.67
N LYS A 4 1.82 13.83 11.51
CA LYS A 4 0.65 14.17 10.69
C LYS A 4 0.30 12.98 9.81
N LEU A 5 -0.90 12.47 9.98
CA LEU A 5 -1.50 11.43 9.16
C LEU A 5 -2.11 12.05 7.91
N LYS A 6 -2.05 11.30 6.81
CA LYS A 6 -2.52 11.73 5.50
C LYS A 6 -3.46 10.67 4.95
N ALA A 7 -4.57 11.11 4.36
CA ALA A 7 -5.50 10.22 3.66
C ALA A 7 -6.06 10.89 2.41
N VAL A 8 -6.49 10.08 1.45
CA VAL A 8 -7.16 10.58 0.24
C VAL A 8 -8.65 10.71 0.52
N VAL A 9 -9.23 11.80 0.04
CA VAL A 9 -10.66 12.09 0.20
C VAL A 9 -11.45 11.28 -0.82
N ALA A 10 -12.28 10.34 -0.36
CA ALA A 10 -13.15 9.53 -1.21
C ALA A 10 -14.44 10.26 -1.60
N SER A 11 -14.96 11.10 -0.71
CA SER A 11 -16.22 11.83 -0.91
C SER A 11 -16.09 13.26 -0.42
N THR A 12 -16.59 14.24 -1.19
CA THR A 12 -16.49 15.67 -0.83
C THR A 12 -17.16 15.92 0.52
N PHE A 13 -16.42 16.48 1.47
CA PHE A 13 -16.93 16.83 2.79
C PHE A 13 -16.42 18.18 3.27
N ILE A 14 -17.13 18.76 4.24
CA ILE A 14 -16.70 19.99 4.92
C ILE A 14 -16.22 19.59 6.30
N ASP A 15 -14.94 19.79 6.56
CA ASP A 15 -14.38 19.46 7.86
C ASP A 15 -14.90 20.43 8.94
N LYS A 16 -15.37 19.89 10.06
CA LYS A 16 -16.06 20.70 11.08
C LYS A 16 -15.10 21.60 11.87
N ASP A 17 -13.84 21.19 11.96
CA ASP A 17 -12.80 21.77 12.79
C ASP A 17 -12.08 22.90 12.04
N THR A 18 -11.72 22.65 10.78
CA THR A 18 -11.06 23.63 9.89
C THR A 18 -12.03 24.50 9.09
N LYS A 19 -13.30 24.05 8.93
CA LYS A 19 -14.30 24.63 8.01
C LYS A 19 -13.90 24.55 6.54
N GLU A 20 -12.89 23.75 6.21
CA GLU A 20 -12.42 23.60 4.83
C GLU A 20 -13.25 22.56 4.08
N LYS A 21 -13.50 22.86 2.80
CA LYS A 21 -14.12 21.92 1.87
C LYS A 21 -13.01 21.05 1.28
N HIS A 22 -13.07 19.75 1.56
CA HIS A 22 -12.22 18.75 0.95
C HIS A 22 -12.97 18.11 -0.20
N GLU A 23 -12.36 18.13 -1.38
CA GLU A 23 -12.94 17.54 -2.60
C GLU A 23 -12.43 16.12 -2.79
N VAL A 24 -13.22 15.29 -3.50
CA VAL A 24 -12.80 13.94 -3.87
C VAL A 24 -11.45 13.94 -4.59
N GLY A 25 -10.54 13.06 -4.17
CA GLY A 25 -9.17 12.94 -4.67
C GLY A 25 -8.18 13.88 -4.02
N SER A 26 -8.62 14.84 -3.20
CA SER A 26 -7.70 15.70 -2.44
C SER A 26 -7.06 14.96 -1.27
N THR A 27 -5.90 15.46 -0.83
CA THR A 27 -5.24 14.95 0.38
C THR A 27 -5.79 15.66 1.61
N TYR A 28 -6.18 14.87 2.61
CA TYR A 28 -6.56 15.33 3.94
C TYR A 28 -5.44 15.03 4.92
N GLU A 29 -4.99 16.04 5.65
CA GLU A 29 -3.91 15.94 6.63
C GLU A 29 -4.45 16.25 8.03
N THR A 30 -4.19 15.35 8.98
CA THR A 30 -4.57 15.56 10.38
C THR A 30 -3.59 14.86 11.31
N GLU A 31 -3.34 15.43 12.48
CA GLU A 31 -2.58 14.77 13.54
C GLU A 31 -3.43 13.80 14.38
N SER A 32 -4.75 13.72 14.10
CA SER A 32 -5.70 12.91 14.86
C SER A 32 -6.02 11.59 14.13
N PRO A 33 -5.47 10.43 14.55
CA PRO A 33 -5.79 9.12 13.95
C PRO A 33 -7.27 8.79 14.07
N ASP A 34 -7.89 9.10 15.21
CA ASP A 34 -9.33 8.93 15.43
C ASP A 34 -10.17 9.64 14.36
N ARG A 35 -9.67 10.78 13.84
CA ARG A 35 -10.36 11.56 12.82
C ARG A 35 -10.27 10.91 11.45
N ILE A 36 -9.11 10.38 11.08
CA ILE A 36 -8.94 9.59 9.85
C ILE A 36 -9.88 8.38 9.89
N SER A 37 -9.82 7.58 10.96
CA SER A 37 -10.64 6.38 11.11
C SER A 37 -12.15 6.69 11.07
N TYR A 38 -12.59 7.76 11.75
CA TYR A 38 -13.97 8.20 11.72
C TYR A 38 -14.43 8.55 10.30
N LEU A 39 -13.61 9.30 9.56
CA LEU A 39 -13.97 9.73 8.21
C LEU A 39 -13.88 8.57 7.21
N GLN A 40 -12.98 7.61 7.40
CA GLN A 40 -12.90 6.36 6.63
C GLN A 40 -14.12 5.48 6.86
N GLU A 41 -14.52 5.26 8.12
CA GLU A 41 -15.73 4.49 8.47
C GLU A 41 -16.99 5.12 7.89
N LYS A 42 -17.03 6.46 7.82
CA LYS A 42 -18.13 7.20 7.19
C LYS A 42 -18.06 7.24 5.65
N GLY A 43 -16.97 6.78 5.04
CA GLY A 43 -16.77 6.80 3.59
C GLY A 43 -16.41 8.17 3.01
N TYR A 44 -15.95 9.11 3.83
CA TYR A 44 -15.44 10.42 3.38
C TYR A 44 -13.97 10.36 2.96
N LEU A 45 -13.18 9.52 3.60
CA LEU A 45 -11.80 9.23 3.24
C LEU A 45 -11.70 7.82 2.67
N GLU A 46 -10.78 7.61 1.74
CA GLU A 46 -10.42 6.26 1.30
C GLU A 46 -9.80 5.51 2.47
N GLU A 47 -10.17 4.24 2.61
CA GLU A 47 -9.49 3.27 3.48
C GLU A 47 -8.10 2.95 2.88
N SER A 48 -7.23 3.95 2.84
CA SER A 48 -5.82 3.75 2.59
C SER A 48 -5.23 3.14 3.86
N LYS A 49 -5.05 1.82 3.87
CA LYS A 49 -4.11 1.19 4.79
C LYS A 49 -2.74 1.84 4.53
N HIS A 50 -2.33 2.69 5.46
CA HIS A 50 -1.07 3.44 5.51
C HIS A 50 -0.96 4.67 4.58
N PRO A 51 -0.34 5.76 5.06
CA PRO A 51 -0.03 6.91 4.22
C PRO A 51 1.01 6.51 3.16
N PRO A 52 0.99 7.16 1.98
CA PRO A 52 2.04 7.01 0.99
C PRO A 52 3.32 7.63 1.57
N GLU A 53 4.16 6.79 2.17
CA GLU A 53 5.58 7.05 2.22
C GLU A 53 6.09 6.87 0.79
N ASP A 54 6.37 8.03 0.19
CA ASP A 54 7.54 8.28 -0.63
C ASP A 54 7.94 7.21 -1.66
N LYS A 55 7.95 7.65 -2.91
CA LYS A 55 8.73 7.02 -3.97
C LYS A 55 10.22 7.20 -3.64
N GLY A 56 10.75 6.33 -2.78
CA GLY A 56 12.14 6.25 -2.37
C GLY A 56 12.60 4.79 -2.40
N GLU A 57 13.75 4.58 -3.03
CA GLU A 57 14.34 3.29 -3.38
C GLU A 57 14.67 2.38 -2.19
N GLU A 58 14.66 1.07 -2.50
CA GLU A 58 15.63 0.07 -2.05
C GLU A 58 15.71 -0.28 -0.55
N GLY A 59 15.38 -1.55 -0.29
CA GLY A 59 16.01 -2.31 0.79
C GLY A 59 15.10 -2.59 1.98
N ASN A 60 14.33 -3.67 1.89
CA ASN A 60 14.55 -4.88 2.70
C ASN A 60 13.41 -5.90 2.46
N GLU A 61 13.34 -6.48 1.26
CA GLU A 61 12.74 -7.81 1.12
C GLU A 61 13.92 -8.79 1.18
N GLU A 62 14.12 -9.35 2.36
CA GLU A 62 15.06 -10.43 2.64
C GLU A 62 14.81 -11.62 1.70
N ASN A 63 15.31 -11.60 0.46
CA ASN A 63 15.40 -12.76 -0.44
C ASN A 63 14.19 -13.73 -0.52
N GLU A 64 12.97 -13.31 -0.17
CA GLU A 64 11.77 -14.15 -0.26
C GLU A 64 11.26 -14.12 -1.71
N PHE A 65 11.98 -14.80 -2.59
CA PHE A 65 11.42 -15.21 -3.86
C PHE A 65 10.35 -16.30 -3.59
N PRO A 66 9.29 -16.37 -4.40
CA PRO A 66 9.07 -15.66 -5.65
C PRO A 66 8.43 -14.25 -5.47
N LYS A 67 9.03 -13.21 -6.07
CA LYS A 67 8.61 -11.81 -5.98
C LYS A 67 7.48 -11.48 -6.95
N HIS A 68 6.41 -10.86 -6.51
CA HIS A 68 5.29 -10.52 -7.39
C HIS A 68 5.62 -9.34 -8.32
N SER A 69 5.77 -9.58 -9.62
CA SER A 69 6.07 -8.55 -10.65
C SER A 69 4.83 -7.89 -11.27
N GLY A 70 3.64 -8.14 -10.73
CA GLY A 70 2.37 -7.62 -11.25
C GLY A 70 1.78 -8.44 -12.41
N GLY A 71 0.48 -8.29 -12.65
CA GLY A 71 -0.23 -9.04 -13.71
C GLY A 71 -0.33 -10.55 -13.48
N GLY A 72 -0.15 -11.00 -12.23
CA GLY A 72 -0.11 -12.41 -11.87
C GLY A 72 1.21 -13.11 -12.23
N TYR A 73 2.26 -12.36 -12.54
CA TYR A 73 3.61 -12.89 -12.74
C TYR A 73 4.45 -12.73 -11.48
N TYR A 74 5.34 -13.69 -11.28
CA TYR A 74 6.25 -13.74 -10.14
C TYR A 74 7.67 -14.05 -10.63
N GLU A 75 8.65 -13.31 -10.13
CA GLU A 75 10.08 -13.47 -10.41
C GLU A 75 10.72 -14.41 -9.37
N LEU A 76 11.51 -15.37 -9.81
CA LEU A 76 12.19 -16.36 -8.95
C LEU A 76 13.62 -15.93 -8.61
N SER A 77 14.30 -16.66 -7.71
CA SER A 77 15.71 -16.39 -7.34
C SER A 77 16.69 -16.40 -8.51
N ASN A 78 16.37 -17.13 -9.58
CA ASN A 78 17.19 -17.20 -10.79
C ASN A 78 16.88 -16.07 -11.81
N GLY A 79 15.94 -15.18 -11.50
CA GLY A 79 15.48 -14.11 -12.41
C GLY A 79 14.43 -14.55 -13.44
N GLU A 80 13.95 -15.79 -13.41
CA GLU A 80 12.88 -16.26 -14.28
C GLU A 80 11.51 -15.75 -13.80
N LYS A 81 10.60 -15.48 -14.74
CA LYS A 81 9.24 -15.00 -14.45
C LYS A 81 8.21 -16.06 -14.75
N VAL A 82 7.49 -16.48 -13.72
CA VAL A 82 6.46 -17.51 -13.78
C VAL A 82 5.09 -16.90 -13.57
N LYS A 83 4.10 -17.34 -14.36
CA LYS A 83 2.72 -16.87 -14.25
C LYS A 83 1.96 -17.74 -13.27
N GLY A 84 1.40 -17.12 -12.24
CA GLY A 84 0.64 -17.79 -11.19
C GLY A 84 1.47 -18.06 -9.95
N LYS A 85 0.86 -17.81 -8.79
CA LYS A 85 1.52 -17.93 -7.48
C LYS A 85 2.00 -19.35 -7.21
N GLU A 86 1.18 -20.35 -7.52
CA GLU A 86 1.47 -21.76 -7.26
C GLU A 86 2.66 -22.26 -8.09
N GLU A 87 2.67 -21.93 -9.39
CA GLU A 87 3.78 -22.27 -10.30
C GLU A 87 5.07 -21.60 -9.84
N ALA A 88 5.00 -20.33 -9.43
CA ALA A 88 6.15 -19.59 -8.96
C ALA A 88 6.72 -20.15 -7.65
N GLN A 89 5.84 -20.53 -6.71
CA GLN A 89 6.26 -21.15 -5.45
C GLN A 89 6.91 -22.51 -5.69
N LYS A 90 6.34 -23.32 -6.59
CA LYS A 90 6.91 -24.61 -6.96
C LYS A 90 8.28 -24.44 -7.62
N ALA A 91 8.40 -23.54 -8.59
CA ALA A 91 9.65 -23.30 -9.30
C ALA A 91 10.72 -22.74 -8.36
N GLN A 92 10.33 -21.87 -7.42
CA GLN A 92 11.22 -21.40 -6.37
C GLN A 92 11.71 -22.53 -5.46
N SER A 93 10.82 -23.41 -4.98
CA SER A 93 11.20 -24.56 -4.15
C SER A 93 12.11 -25.55 -4.90
N ASP A 94 11.94 -25.69 -6.21
CA ASP A 94 12.80 -26.52 -7.05
C ASP A 94 14.23 -25.93 -7.16
N LEU A 95 14.33 -24.60 -7.27
CA LEU A 95 15.62 -23.88 -7.26
C LEU A 95 16.32 -23.93 -5.90
N ASP A 96 15.56 -23.81 -4.81
CA ASP A 96 16.09 -23.87 -3.44
C ASP A 96 16.58 -25.28 -3.06
N ALA A 97 15.89 -26.33 -3.53
CA ALA A 97 16.26 -27.73 -3.28
C ALA A 97 17.39 -28.25 -4.20
N GLY A 98 17.76 -27.49 -5.24
CA GLY A 98 18.70 -27.89 -6.28
C GLY A 98 20.15 -27.42 -6.09
N GLU A 99 20.46 -26.74 -4.97
CA GLU A 99 21.81 -26.24 -4.63
C GLU A 99 22.61 -27.17 -3.70
#